data_AF-A0A7R9DKK2-F1
#
_entry.id   AF-A0A7R9DKK2-F1
#
_cell.length_a   1.000
_cell.length_b   1.000
_cell.length_c   1.000
_cell.angle_alpha   90.00
_cell.angle_beta   90.00
_cell.angle_gamma   90.00
#
_symmetry.space_group_name_H-M   'P 1'
#
loop_
_entity.id
_entity.type
_entity.pdbx_description
1 polymer ?
#
loop_
_entity_poly.entity_id
_entity_poly.type
_entity_poly.pdbx_seq_one_letter_code
_entity_poly.pdbx_strand_id
1 'polypeptide(L)'
;MSELALQHVSMALRSEANYEVVKPIPEIGWRLRKHYFLVKNRVNPQDELLLAWVEHGPDKYMDEKELQASFKTIGSLRHPYIQSIEFLSCNEVGGFVTRGLNNAGSLRDLICSAKPKLQFMKKYTNPKQCKPLPVSDVALFGHQILEALMFLHEKGLPFGEYIM
;
A
#
# COMPACT_ATOMS: atom_id res chain seq x y z
N MET A 1 13.64 -5.78 13.71
CA MET A 1 12.53 -5.97 12.74
C MET A 1 12.49 -4.85 11.71
N SER A 2 12.19 -3.58 12.06
CA SER A 2 12.19 -2.49 11.06
C SER A 2 13.55 -2.23 10.38
N GLU A 3 14.67 -2.48 11.08
CA GLU A 3 16.02 -2.30 10.52
C GLU A 3 16.39 -3.36 9.48
N LEU A 4 15.99 -4.61 9.69
CA LEU A 4 16.18 -5.69 8.70
C LEU A 4 15.34 -5.43 7.45
N ALA A 5 14.08 -5.01 7.61
CA ALA A 5 13.23 -4.60 6.51
C ALA A 5 13.84 -3.43 5.72
N LEU A 6 14.45 -2.46 6.40
CA LEU A 6 15.17 -1.35 5.75
C LEU A 6 16.35 -1.87 4.91
N GLN A 7 17.11 -2.84 5.41
CA GLN A 7 18.22 -3.44 4.68
C GLN A 7 17.73 -4.15 3.40
N HIS A 8 16.69 -4.98 3.49
CA HIS A 8 16.13 -5.68 2.33
C HIS A 8 15.55 -4.71 1.29
N VAL A 9 14.79 -3.71 1.72
CA VAL A 9 14.26 -2.68 0.82
C VAL A 9 15.38 -1.88 0.15
N SER A 10 16.41 -1.48 0.91
CA SER A 10 17.55 -0.74 0.35
C SER A 10 18.39 -1.59 -0.60
N MET A 11 18.44 -2.92 -0.41
CA MET A 11 19.03 -3.85 -1.38
C MET A 11 18.18 -3.96 -2.65
N ALA A 12 16.86 -4.12 -2.51
CA ALA A 12 15.96 -4.27 -3.64
C ALA A 12 15.84 -3.00 -4.49
N LEU A 13 15.90 -1.82 -3.88
CA LEU A 13 15.89 -0.55 -4.62
C LEU A 13 17.26 -0.20 -5.23
N ARG A 14 18.36 -0.85 -4.82
CA ARG A 14 19.68 -0.60 -5.44
C ARG A 14 19.74 -1.01 -6.90
N SER A 15 18.99 -2.03 -7.31
CA SER A 15 18.86 -2.41 -8.72
C SER A 15 18.00 -1.43 -9.53
N GLU A 16 17.20 -0.60 -8.86
CA GLU A 16 16.33 0.38 -9.48
C GLU A 16 16.91 1.80 -9.32
N ALA A 17 17.70 2.23 -10.30
CA ALA A 17 18.51 3.46 -10.23
C ALA A 17 17.71 4.74 -9.90
N ASN A 18 16.39 4.72 -10.05
CA ASN A 18 15.52 5.87 -9.90
C ASN A 18 14.90 6.03 -8.52
N TYR A 19 14.98 5.05 -7.60
CA TYR A 19 14.28 5.15 -6.31
C TYR A 19 15.23 5.09 -5.11
N GLU A 20 14.93 5.87 -4.09
CA GLU A 20 15.74 5.93 -2.87
C GLU A 20 14.85 5.99 -1.63
N VAL A 21 15.17 5.16 -0.63
CA VAL A 21 14.52 5.21 0.68
C VAL A 21 14.95 6.50 1.38
N VAL A 22 13.97 7.31 1.76
CA VAL A 22 14.19 8.54 2.53
C VAL A 22 14.21 8.22 4.02
N LYS A 23 13.17 7.57 4.54
CA LYS A 23 13.06 7.18 5.95
C LYS A 23 11.98 6.12 6.18
N PRO A 24 12.08 5.31 7.24
CA PRO A 24 10.94 4.54 7.74
C PRO A 24 9.83 5.49 8.22
N ILE A 25 8.58 5.07 8.07
CA ILE A 25 7.43 5.75 8.67
C ILE A 25 6.75 4.82 9.70
N PRO A 26 5.99 5.36 10.66
CA PRO A 26 5.29 4.53 11.64
C PRO A 26 4.36 3.51 10.98
N GLU A 27 3.96 2.50 11.75
CA GLU A 27 2.97 1.50 11.34
C GLU A 27 1.60 2.16 11.09
N ILE A 28 1.41 2.73 9.90
CA ILE A 28 0.21 3.49 9.51
C ILE A 28 -1.00 2.60 9.24
N GLY A 29 -0.77 1.30 9.04
CA GLY A 29 -1.78 0.25 8.88
C GLY A 29 -1.77 -0.74 10.05
N TRP A 30 -2.78 -1.63 10.08
CA TRP A 30 -2.95 -2.61 11.15
C TRP A 30 -2.22 -3.94 10.93
N ARG A 31 -1.86 -4.23 9.67
CA ARG A 31 -1.29 -5.53 9.29
C ARG A 31 0.08 -5.72 9.94
N LEU A 32 0.20 -6.77 10.73
CA LEU A 32 1.45 -7.15 11.39
C LEU A 32 2.54 -7.48 10.36
N ARG A 33 3.81 -7.14 10.67
CA ARG A 33 5.00 -7.35 9.82
C ARG A 33 4.97 -6.64 8.46
N LYS A 34 4.06 -5.67 8.27
CA LYS A 34 4.05 -4.83 7.08
C LYS A 34 4.72 -3.51 7.39
N HIS A 35 5.95 -3.32 6.92
CA HIS A 35 6.74 -2.13 7.20
C HIS A 35 6.58 -1.09 6.10
N TYR A 36 6.59 0.19 6.47
CA TYR A 36 6.35 1.31 5.55
C TYR A 36 7.55 2.25 5.50
N PHE A 37 7.86 2.72 4.30
CA PHE A 37 8.98 3.62 4.04
C PHE A 37 8.53 4.74 3.11
N LEU A 38 9.02 5.95 3.38
CA LEU A 38 8.95 7.05 2.43
C LEU A 38 10.07 6.86 1.41
N VAL A 39 9.72 6.90 0.13
CA VAL A 39 10.63 6.77 -1.01
C VAL A 39 10.49 8.00 -1.89
N LYS A 40 11.58 8.43 -2.52
CA LYS A 40 11.57 9.48 -3.55
C LYS A 40 12.02 8.90 -4.88
N ASN A 41 11.47 9.43 -5.97
CA ASN A 41 12.01 9.22 -7.30
C ASN A 41 13.15 10.23 -7.54
N ARG A 42 14.32 9.79 -7.99
CA ARG A 42 15.47 10.65 -8.30
C ARG A 42 15.23 11.53 -9.51
N VAL A 43 14.42 11.08 -10.46
CA VAL A 43 14.00 11.83 -11.64
C VAL A 43 12.96 12.88 -11.27
N ASN A 44 12.00 12.52 -10.40
CA ASN A 44 10.96 13.42 -9.89
C ASN A 44 11.00 13.51 -8.36
N PRO A 45 11.90 14.31 -7.77
CA PRO A 45 12.10 14.34 -6.31
C PRO A 45 10.93 14.90 -5.51
N GLN A 46 9.99 15.58 -6.17
CA GLN A 46 8.79 16.16 -5.54
C GLN A 46 7.72 15.09 -5.27
N ASP A 47 7.79 13.94 -5.93
CA ASP A 47 6.83 12.87 -5.75
C ASP A 47 7.17 12.07 -4.48
N GLU A 48 6.39 12.28 -3.43
CA GLU A 48 6.43 11.43 -2.24
C GLU A 48 5.79 10.07 -2.57
N LEU A 49 6.58 9.01 -2.46
CA LEU A 49 6.12 7.63 -2.67
C LEU A 49 6.08 6.87 -1.35
N LEU A 50 5.09 5.99 -1.23
CA LEU A 50 4.94 5.05 -0.14
C LEU A 50 5.36 3.66 -0.60
N LEU A 51 6.40 3.12 0.02
CA LEU A 51 6.79 1.73 -0.12
C LEU A 51 6.26 0.94 1.08
N ALA A 52 5.60 -0.19 0.80
CA ALA A 52 5.18 -1.14 1.83
C ALA A 52 5.84 -2.50 1.59
N TRP A 53 6.62 -2.95 2.57
CA TRP A 53 7.37 -4.22 2.57
C TRP A 53 6.67 -5.26 3.46
N VAL A 54 6.65 -6.51 3.01
CA VAL A 54 6.15 -7.66 3.78
C VAL A 54 7.13 -8.82 3.61
N GLU A 55 7.57 -9.40 4.73
CA GLU A 55 8.35 -10.64 4.73
C GLU A 55 7.45 -11.84 4.40
N HIS A 56 8.01 -12.83 3.69
CA HIS A 56 7.30 -14.08 3.43
C HIS A 56 7.03 -14.81 4.74
N GLY A 57 5.82 -15.35 4.86
CA GLY A 57 5.44 -16.21 5.97
C GLY A 57 5.92 -17.65 5.79
N PRO A 58 5.80 -18.49 6.83
CA PRO A 58 6.12 -19.92 6.75
C PRO A 58 5.22 -20.68 5.76
N ASP A 59 4.12 -20.06 5.36
CA ASP A 59 3.12 -20.52 4.39
C ASP A 59 3.48 -20.18 2.94
N LYS A 60 4.66 -19.61 2.65
CA LYS A 60 5.10 -19.36 1.27
C LYS A 60 5.31 -20.68 0.53
N TYR A 61 4.41 -20.98 -0.41
CA TYR A 61 4.48 -22.16 -1.26
C TYR A 61 4.84 -21.86 -2.72
N MET A 62 4.59 -20.63 -3.18
CA MET A 62 4.89 -20.20 -4.54
C MET A 62 6.39 -19.96 -4.71
N ASP A 63 6.94 -20.40 -5.84
CA ASP A 63 8.32 -20.08 -6.18
C ASP A 63 8.47 -18.60 -6.58
N GLU A 64 9.71 -18.11 -6.62
CA GLU A 64 9.97 -16.70 -6.94
C GLU A 64 9.53 -16.32 -8.36
N LYS A 65 9.64 -17.23 -9.33
CA LYS A 65 9.31 -16.96 -10.73
C LYS A 65 7.80 -16.80 -10.91
N GLU A 66 7.02 -17.67 -10.29
CA GLU A 66 5.56 -17.60 -10.24
C GLU A 66 5.09 -16.33 -9.52
N LEU A 67 5.75 -15.99 -8.42
CA LEU A 67 5.43 -14.78 -7.65
C LEU A 67 5.73 -13.51 -8.47
N GLN A 68 6.88 -13.43 -9.14
CA GLN A 68 7.25 -12.33 -10.01
C GLN A 68 6.27 -12.19 -11.20
N ALA A 69 5.86 -13.30 -11.81
CA ALA A 69 4.85 -13.29 -12.88
C ALA A 69 3.49 -12.77 -12.38
N SER A 70 3.08 -13.20 -11.20
CA SER A 70 1.86 -12.71 -10.54
C SER A 70 1.94 -11.21 -10.24
N PHE A 71 3.08 -10.75 -9.72
CA PHE A 71 3.35 -9.35 -9.43
C PHE A 71 3.32 -8.49 -10.68
N LYS A 72 3.90 -8.96 -11.79
CA LYS A 72 3.84 -8.27 -13.08
C LYS A 72 2.39 -8.11 -13.56
N THR A 73 1.57 -9.14 -13.39
CA THR A 73 0.15 -9.09 -13.77
C THR A 73 -0.61 -8.07 -12.92
N ILE A 74 -0.43 -8.11 -11.60
CA ILE A 74 -1.04 -7.16 -10.65
C ILE A 74 -0.57 -5.72 -10.91
N GLY A 75 0.72 -5.51 -11.16
CA GLY A 75 1.31 -4.21 -11.44
C GLY A 75 0.80 -3.57 -12.74
N SER A 76 0.35 -4.39 -13.69
CA SER A 76 -0.18 -3.93 -14.98
C SER A 76 -1.64 -3.45 -14.91
N LEU A 77 -2.34 -3.68 -13.80
CA LEU A 77 -3.73 -3.26 -13.65
C LEU A 77 -3.85 -1.73 -13.67
N ARG A 78 -4.84 -1.25 -14.42
CA ARG A 78 -5.18 0.17 -14.54
C ARG A 78 -6.69 0.33 -14.42
N HIS A 79 -7.12 1.14 -13.46
CA HIS A 79 -8.52 1.48 -13.24
C HIS A 79 -8.60 2.86 -12.57
N PRO A 80 -9.54 3.75 -12.94
CA PRO A 80 -9.61 5.11 -12.39
C PRO A 80 -9.72 5.17 -10.85
N TYR A 81 -10.36 4.17 -10.24
CA TYR A 81 -10.57 4.07 -8.79
C TYR A 81 -9.65 3.06 -8.10
N ILE A 82 -8.63 2.54 -8.79
CA ILE A 82 -7.58 1.72 -8.18
C ILE A 82 -6.28 2.49 -8.27
N GLN A 83 -5.63 2.66 -7.12
CA GLN A 83 -4.36 3.37 -7.07
C GLN A 83 -3.30 2.66 -7.93
N SER A 84 -2.73 3.40 -8.88
CA SER A 84 -1.64 2.92 -9.71
C SER A 84 -0.43 2.48 -8.87
N ILE A 85 0.14 1.35 -9.29
CA ILE A 85 1.39 0.83 -8.76
C ILE A 85 2.53 1.43 -9.58
N GLU A 86 3.47 2.04 -8.86
CA GLU A 86 4.69 2.61 -9.44
C GLU A 86 5.73 1.50 -9.64
N PHE A 87 5.93 0.70 -8.60
CA PHE A 87 6.88 -0.39 -8.62
C PHE A 87 6.43 -1.53 -7.70
N LEU A 88 6.63 -2.78 -8.12
CA LEU A 88 6.21 -3.97 -7.39
C LEU A 88 7.21 -5.08 -7.69
N SER A 89 7.81 -5.64 -6.65
CA SER A 89 8.83 -6.69 -6.78
C SER A 89 8.90 -7.54 -5.53
N CYS A 90 9.50 -8.72 -5.66
CA CYS A 90 9.78 -9.64 -4.57
C CYS A 90 11.19 -10.22 -4.68
N ASN A 91 11.63 -10.88 -3.62
CA ASN A 91 12.83 -11.70 -3.58
C ASN A 91 12.58 -12.92 -2.68
N GLU A 92 13.65 -13.66 -2.37
CA GLU A 92 13.62 -14.82 -1.50
C GLU A 92 13.08 -14.55 -0.09
N VAL A 93 13.21 -13.32 0.43
CA VAL A 93 12.85 -12.94 1.81
C VAL A 93 11.46 -12.32 1.90
N GLY A 94 11.03 -11.54 0.90
CA GLY A 94 9.75 -10.84 0.96
C GLY A 94 9.38 -10.16 -0.34
N GLY A 95 8.38 -9.28 -0.26
CA GLY A 95 7.93 -8.47 -1.37
C GLY A 95 7.53 -7.08 -0.94
N PHE A 96 7.51 -6.15 -1.91
CA PHE A 96 7.09 -4.79 -1.66
C PHE A 96 6.38 -4.17 -2.84
N VAL A 97 5.57 -3.17 -2.51
CA VAL A 97 4.88 -2.31 -3.47
C VAL A 97 5.18 -0.86 -3.15
N THR A 98 5.52 -0.09 -4.18
CA THR A 98 5.70 1.36 -4.15
C THR A 98 4.56 2.02 -4.92
N ARG A 99 3.96 3.05 -4.31
CA ARG A 99 2.82 3.80 -4.88
C ARG A 99 2.97 5.28 -4.53
N GLY A 100 2.22 6.15 -5.20
CA GLY A 100 2.09 7.55 -4.74
C GLY A 100 1.59 7.63 -3.29
N LEU A 101 2.11 8.56 -2.50
CA LEU A 101 1.61 8.78 -1.15
C LEU A 101 0.34 9.63 -1.19
N ASN A 102 -0.79 9.05 -0.81
CA ASN A 102 -2.03 9.82 -0.69
C ASN A 102 -2.01 10.66 0.60
N ASN A 103 -1.75 11.96 0.46
CA ASN A 103 -1.72 12.90 1.58
C ASN A 103 -3.10 13.16 2.21
N ALA A 104 -4.20 12.85 1.52
CA ALA A 104 -5.55 12.87 2.10
C ALA A 104 -5.84 11.64 2.99
N GLY A 105 -5.08 10.56 2.82
CA GLY A 105 -5.24 9.32 3.57
C GLY A 105 -6.37 8.43 3.09
N SER A 106 -6.77 7.50 3.96
CA SER A 106 -7.87 6.57 3.74
C SER A 106 -9.23 7.18 4.09
N LEU A 107 -10.30 6.53 3.64
CA LEU A 107 -11.67 6.89 4.04
C LEU A 107 -11.84 6.87 5.57
N ARG A 108 -11.18 5.94 6.26
CA ARG A 108 -11.18 5.85 7.72
C ARG A 108 -10.44 7.02 8.36
N ASP A 109 -9.35 7.51 7.74
CA ASP A 109 -8.67 8.72 8.20
C ASP A 109 -9.62 9.94 8.10
N LEU A 110 -10.41 10.05 7.03
CA LEU A 110 -11.42 11.11 6.87
C LEU A 110 -12.51 11.04 7.95
N ILE A 111 -13.07 9.84 8.19
CA ILE A 111 -14.11 9.63 9.20
C ILE A 111 -13.58 9.92 10.61
N CYS A 112 -12.36 9.50 10.93
CA CYS A 112 -11.77 9.70 12.25
C CYS A 112 -11.04 11.05 12.40
N SER A 113 -11.10 11.94 11.40
CA SER A 113 -10.32 13.18 11.35
C SER A 113 -8.82 12.97 11.67
N ALA A 114 -8.27 11.84 11.22
CA ALA A 114 -6.92 11.39 11.57
C ALA A 114 -5.89 11.86 10.54
N LYS A 115 -4.66 12.13 11.00
CA LYS A 115 -3.55 12.45 10.10
C LYS A 115 -2.99 11.15 9.49
N PRO A 116 -2.90 10.99 8.16
CA PRO A 116 -2.64 9.69 7.53
C PRO A 116 -1.31 9.05 7.93
N LYS A 117 -0.26 9.87 8.12
CA LYS A 117 1.11 9.43 8.46
C LYS A 117 1.29 9.07 9.95
N LEU A 118 0.24 9.14 10.79
CA LEU A 118 0.29 8.68 12.18
C LEU A 118 0.13 7.16 12.30
N GLN A 119 0.71 6.60 13.36
CA GLN A 119 0.60 5.19 13.69
C GLN A 119 -0.87 4.74 13.86
N PHE A 120 -1.24 3.62 13.26
CA PHE A 120 -2.59 3.06 13.21
C PHE A 120 -3.29 3.04 14.57
N MET A 121 -2.62 2.50 15.60
CA MET A 121 -3.19 2.42 16.96
C MET A 121 -3.51 3.79 17.55
N LYS A 122 -2.72 4.82 17.22
CA LYS A 122 -2.99 6.19 17.67
C LYS A 122 -4.17 6.82 16.92
N LYS A 123 -4.47 6.37 15.70
CA LYS A 123 -5.57 6.87 14.88
C LYS A 123 -6.91 6.28 15.31
N TYR A 124 -6.96 4.99 15.64
CA TYR A 124 -8.23 4.25 15.66
C TYR A 124 -8.56 3.49 16.94
N THR A 125 -7.63 3.31 17.88
CA THR A 125 -7.95 2.60 19.13
C THR A 125 -8.89 3.39 20.03
N ASN A 126 -8.77 4.72 20.02
CA ASN A 126 -9.68 5.63 20.73
C ASN A 126 -9.80 6.95 19.95
N PRO A 127 -10.58 6.98 18.85
CA PRO A 127 -10.66 8.16 17.99
C PRO A 127 -11.31 9.31 18.76
N LYS A 128 -10.61 10.46 18.82
CA LYS A 128 -11.11 11.66 19.50
C LYS A 128 -12.40 12.22 18.87
N GLN A 129 -12.58 11.97 17.58
CA GLN A 129 -13.74 12.41 16.81
C GLN A 129 -14.08 11.34 15.78
N CYS A 130 -15.38 11.17 15.53
CA CYS A 130 -15.90 10.40 14.40
C CYS A 130 -16.89 11.31 13.68
N LYS A 131 -16.56 11.70 12.44
CA LYS A 131 -17.38 12.55 11.59
C LYS A 131 -18.10 11.69 10.56
N PRO A 132 -19.45 11.61 10.59
CA PRO A 132 -20.17 10.90 9.56
C PRO A 132 -19.95 11.58 8.20
N LEU A 133 -19.93 10.76 7.15
CA LEU A 133 -19.85 11.25 5.78
C LEU A 133 -21.22 11.78 5.33
N PRO A 134 -21.24 12.85 4.51
CA PRO A 134 -22.44 13.25 3.80
C PRO A 134 -23.02 12.09 2.97
N VAL A 135 -24.34 12.02 2.85
CA VAL A 135 -25.01 10.96 2.06
C VAL A 135 -24.54 10.95 0.60
N SER A 136 -24.25 12.12 0.02
CA SER A 136 -23.66 12.25 -1.31
C SER A 136 -22.31 11.54 -1.42
N ASP A 137 -21.46 11.69 -0.41
CA ASP A 137 -20.12 11.11 -0.39
C ASP A 137 -20.20 9.59 -0.17
N VAL A 138 -21.14 9.13 0.65
CA VAL A 138 -21.42 7.68 0.81
C VAL A 138 -21.82 7.07 -0.52
N ALA A 139 -22.74 7.70 -1.26
CA ALA A 139 -23.15 7.22 -2.58
C ALA A 139 -21.99 7.23 -3.59
N LEU A 140 -21.21 8.31 -3.63
CA LEU A 140 -20.06 8.46 -4.52
C LEU A 140 -18.98 7.40 -4.25
N PHE A 141 -18.51 7.30 -3.00
CA PHE A 141 -17.47 6.34 -2.65
C PHE A 141 -17.97 4.90 -2.78
N GLY A 142 -19.23 4.64 -2.43
CA GLY A 142 -19.86 3.34 -2.64
C GLY A 142 -19.82 2.93 -4.12
N HIS A 143 -20.21 3.83 -5.02
CA HIS A 143 -20.14 3.59 -6.47
C HIS A 143 -18.70 3.32 -6.95
N GLN A 144 -17.75 4.16 -6.58
CA GLN A 144 -16.33 4.01 -6.98
C GLN A 144 -15.72 2.69 -6.50
N ILE A 145 -16.03 2.29 -5.25
CA ILE A 145 -15.58 1.02 -4.68
C ILE A 145 -16.20 -0.14 -5.46
N LEU A 146 -17.50 -0.10 -5.73
CA LEU A 146 -18.18 -1.18 -6.44
C LEU A 146 -17.65 -1.35 -7.87
N GLU A 147 -17.38 -0.27 -8.60
CA GLU A 147 -16.77 -0.36 -9.93
C GLU A 147 -15.36 -0.96 -9.89
N ALA A 148 -14.54 -0.55 -8.91
CA ALA A 148 -13.22 -1.15 -8.72
C ALA A 148 -13.30 -2.65 -8.37
N LEU A 149 -14.25 -3.04 -7.52
CA LEU A 149 -14.46 -4.45 -7.16
C LEU A 149 -14.96 -5.28 -8.34
N MET A 150 -15.86 -4.73 -9.16
CA MET A 150 -16.33 -5.38 -10.38
C MET A 150 -15.18 -5.60 -11.37
N PHE A 151 -14.34 -4.60 -11.59
CA PHE A 151 -13.13 -4.74 -12.40
C PHE A 151 -12.20 -5.85 -11.88
N LEU A 152 -11.95 -5.90 -10.56
CA LEU A 152 -11.11 -6.95 -9.97
C LEU A 152 -11.71 -8.34 -10.14
N HIS A 153 -13.03 -8.46 -9.98
CA HIS A 153 -13.78 -9.70 -10.19
C HIS A 153 -13.67 -10.20 -11.63
N GLU A 154 -13.85 -9.32 -12.63
CA GLU A 154 -13.69 -9.65 -14.04
C GLU A 154 -12.26 -10.12 -14.40
N LYS A 155 -11.26 -9.66 -13.63
CA LYS A 155 -9.86 -10.10 -13.76
C LYS A 155 -9.55 -11.38 -12.96
N GLY A 156 -10.53 -11.96 -12.27
CA GLY A 156 -10.36 -13.17 -11.46
C GLY A 156 -9.56 -12.95 -10.17
N LEU A 157 -9.45 -11.70 -9.70
CA LEU A 157 -8.65 -11.37 -8.52
C LEU A 157 -9.52 -11.36 -7.26
N PRO A 158 -9.19 -12.15 -6.22
CA PRO A 158 -9.90 -12.11 -4.96
C PRO A 158 -9.57 -10.82 -4.18
N PHE A 159 -10.57 -10.24 -3.52
CA PHE A 159 -10.45 -8.96 -2.80
C PHE A 159 -10.82 -9.04 -1.31
N GLY A 160 -10.82 -10.25 -0.73
CA GLY A 160 -11.33 -10.55 0.61
C GLY A 160 -10.69 -9.81 1.79
N GLU A 161 -9.57 -9.09 1.61
CA GLU A 161 -8.94 -8.26 2.66
C GLU A 161 -9.21 -6.73 2.53
N TYR A 162 -9.93 -6.27 1.49
CA TYR A 162 -10.08 -4.83 1.18
C TYR A 162 -11.38 -4.17 1.69
N ILE A 163 -12.19 -4.90 2.46
CA ILE A 163 -13.43 -4.39 3.05
C ILE A 163 -13.31 -4.48 4.59
N MET A 164 -12.51 -3.61 5.21
CA MET A 164 -12.62 -3.18 6.62
C MET A 164 -11.66 -2.05 6.98
#